data_AF-A0A960T1Q6-F1
#
_entry.id   AF-A0A960T1Q6-F1
#
_cell.length_a   1.000
_cell.length_b   1.000
_cell.length_c   1.000
_cell.angle_alpha   90.00
_cell.angle_beta   90.00
_cell.angle_gamma   90.00
#
_symmetry.space_group_name_H-M   'P 1'
#
loop_
_entity.id
_entity.type
_entity.pdbx_description
1 polymer ?
#
loop_
_entity_poly.entity_id
_entity_poly.type
_entity_poly.pdbx_seq_one_letter_code
_entity_poly.pdbx_strand_id
1 'polypeptide(L)'
;MKLTSFMTRSAGLRWIAAAGLALGTLTANAKSAPDLDGDGIPNIVDPDIDNDGIPNALDDNVDGGIAKTGPFAGQYIGDHINNDNPAEKDIDDDGQADDSLGETDVDGDGKTDDHPSEDDIDGDRRKDDDASEMDIDGDGRNDDNPSEDDIDGDSLDDDDLMEDDIDGDSLSDSNDDDIDGDNRGNSGDLDDDTDGDG
;
A
#
# COMPACT_ATOMS: atom_id res chain seq x y z
N MET A 1 40.20 -12.56 76.31
CA MET A 1 39.19 -11.48 76.45
C MET A 1 37.93 -12.00 75.77
N LYS A 2 36.93 -12.55 76.48
CA LYS A 2 35.64 -11.90 76.86
C LYS A 2 35.10 -11.01 75.72
N LEU A 3 33.90 -11.19 75.14
CA LEU A 3 32.62 -11.65 75.69
C LEU A 3 31.75 -12.39 74.65
N THR A 4 31.02 -13.38 75.15
CA THR A 4 29.74 -13.88 74.61
C THR A 4 28.64 -12.83 74.81
N SER A 5 27.79 -12.59 73.81
CA SER A 5 26.51 -11.89 73.98
C SER A 5 25.42 -12.57 73.15
N PHE A 6 24.40 -13.08 73.86
CA PHE A 6 23.11 -13.52 73.34
C PHE A 6 22.12 -12.35 73.50
N MET A 7 21.45 -11.93 72.42
CA MET A 7 20.17 -11.19 72.45
C MET A 7 19.40 -11.63 71.19
N THR A 8 18.45 -12.55 71.33
CA THR A 8 16.99 -12.33 71.50
C THR A 8 16.26 -11.93 70.21
N ARG A 9 15.34 -12.84 69.86
CA ARG A 9 14.32 -12.91 68.79
C ARG A 9 13.70 -11.57 68.37
N SER A 10 13.51 -11.41 67.05
CA SER A 10 12.32 -10.77 66.49
C SER A 10 12.05 -11.34 65.10
N ALA A 11 11.06 -12.22 65.01
CA ALA A 11 10.46 -12.63 63.74
C ALA A 11 9.58 -11.47 63.24
N GLY A 12 10.07 -10.73 62.25
CA GLY A 12 9.32 -9.72 61.53
C GLY A 12 9.05 -10.23 60.12
N LEU A 13 7.84 -10.75 59.90
CA LEU A 13 7.29 -11.11 58.59
C LEU A 13 7.21 -9.82 57.77
N ARG A 14 8.14 -9.59 56.83
CA ARG A 14 8.08 -8.44 55.92
C ARG A 14 7.26 -8.85 54.70
N TRP A 15 6.11 -8.22 54.57
CA TRP A 15 5.20 -8.33 53.45
C TRP A 15 5.94 -8.09 52.13
N ILE A 16 5.79 -9.02 51.19
CA ILE A 16 6.17 -8.84 49.80
C ILE A 16 5.19 -7.80 49.22
N ALA A 17 5.71 -6.65 48.82
CA ALA A 17 5.04 -5.77 47.88
C ALA A 17 5.93 -5.67 46.65
N ALA A 18 5.70 -6.58 45.70
CA ALA A 18 6.15 -6.39 44.33
C ALA A 18 5.37 -5.21 43.77
N ALA A 19 6.01 -4.05 43.64
CA ALA A 19 5.47 -2.94 42.86
C ALA A 19 5.68 -3.28 41.39
N GLY A 20 4.81 -4.15 40.85
CA GLY A 20 4.60 -4.24 39.42
C GLY A 20 3.91 -2.95 38.99
N LEU A 21 4.65 -2.03 38.35
CA LEU A 21 4.02 -1.05 37.48
C LEU A 21 3.56 -1.83 36.23
N ALA A 22 2.37 -2.40 36.31
CA ALA A 22 1.58 -2.61 35.10
C ALA A 22 1.14 -1.21 34.66
N LEU A 23 1.89 -0.62 33.71
CA LEU A 23 1.37 0.48 32.92
C LEU A 23 0.20 -0.09 32.14
N GLY A 24 -1.01 0.24 32.61
CA GLY A 24 -2.26 -0.23 32.03
C GLY A 24 -2.30 0.12 30.55
N THR A 25 -2.54 -0.89 29.73
CA THR A 25 -2.93 -0.78 28.34
C THR A 25 -4.13 0.17 28.26
N LEU A 26 -3.92 1.39 27.76
CA LEU A 26 -5.01 2.22 27.29
C LEU A 26 -5.55 1.51 26.04
N THR A 27 -6.60 0.70 26.24
CA THR A 27 -7.48 0.27 25.17
C THR A 27 -8.28 1.50 24.72
N ALA A 28 -7.64 2.31 23.88
CA ALA A 28 -8.35 3.07 22.88
C ALA A 28 -8.51 2.10 21.71
N ASN A 29 -9.74 1.66 21.47
CA ASN A 29 -10.08 0.81 20.33
C ASN A 29 -10.11 1.67 19.06
N ALA A 30 -9.03 2.41 18.79
CA ALA A 30 -8.71 2.85 17.43
C ALA A 30 -8.35 1.56 16.68
N LYS A 31 -8.97 1.33 15.52
CA LYS A 31 -8.37 0.40 14.54
C LYS A 31 -6.95 0.94 14.36
N SER A 32 -5.93 0.15 14.71
CA SER A 32 -4.57 0.50 14.31
C SER A 32 -4.59 0.53 12.79
N ALA A 33 -3.85 1.46 12.18
CA ALA A 33 -3.54 1.33 10.76
C ALA A 33 -2.92 -0.07 10.52
N PRO A 34 -3.17 -0.71 9.37
CA PRO A 34 -2.50 -1.94 9.00
C PRO A 34 -0.97 -1.82 9.11
N ASP A 35 -0.36 -2.96 9.39
CA ASP A 35 1.06 -3.14 9.71
C ASP A 35 1.30 -4.64 9.47
N LEU A 36 1.45 -4.98 8.19
CA LEU A 36 1.39 -6.35 7.67
C LEU A 36 2.55 -7.19 8.18
N ASP A 37 3.75 -6.62 8.19
CA ASP A 37 4.97 -7.28 8.67
C ASP A 37 5.19 -7.17 10.20
N GLY A 38 4.44 -6.30 10.88
CA GLY A 38 4.48 -6.10 12.31
C GLY A 38 5.74 -5.39 12.84
N ASP A 39 6.51 -4.69 12.00
CA ASP A 39 7.70 -3.96 12.44
C ASP A 39 7.39 -2.65 13.17
N GLY A 40 6.13 -2.19 13.06
CA GLY A 40 5.60 -0.99 13.70
C GLY A 40 5.54 0.25 12.82
N ILE A 41 5.82 0.13 11.52
CA ILE A 41 5.52 1.12 10.48
C ILE A 41 4.16 0.74 9.85
N PRO A 42 3.21 1.68 9.72
CA PRO A 42 1.96 1.40 9.02
C PRO A 42 2.14 1.25 7.52
N ASN A 43 1.39 0.35 6.87
CA ASN A 43 1.49 0.03 5.43
C ASN A 43 1.53 1.28 4.52
N ILE A 44 0.57 2.21 4.65
CA ILE A 44 0.51 3.51 3.94
C ILE A 44 1.79 4.39 3.98
N VAL A 45 2.79 4.04 4.80
CA VAL A 45 4.10 4.73 4.84
C VAL A 45 5.27 3.76 5.00
N ASP A 46 5.05 2.46 4.83
CA ASP A 46 6.08 1.43 4.95
C ASP A 46 6.75 1.21 3.60
N PRO A 47 8.05 1.50 3.43
CA PRO A 47 8.73 1.35 2.14
C PRO A 47 8.99 -0.11 1.70
N ASP A 48 8.62 -1.10 2.51
CA ASP A 48 8.82 -2.55 2.30
C ASP A 48 7.74 -3.29 3.12
N ILE A 49 6.48 -3.17 2.69
CA ILE A 49 5.24 -3.55 3.43
C ILE A 49 5.29 -4.98 3.95
N ASP A 50 5.87 -5.90 3.17
CA ASP A 50 5.95 -7.31 3.52
C ASP A 50 7.31 -7.71 4.17
N ASN A 51 8.25 -6.75 4.22
CA ASN A 51 9.62 -6.88 4.70
C ASN A 51 10.38 -8.05 4.06
N ASP A 52 10.00 -8.40 2.83
CA ASP A 52 10.77 -9.23 1.94
C ASP A 52 12.15 -8.63 1.79
N GLY A 53 12.31 -7.31 1.69
CA GLY A 53 13.59 -6.68 1.36
C GLY A 53 13.73 -6.39 -0.14
N ILE A 54 12.62 -6.34 -0.85
CA ILE A 54 12.41 -5.64 -2.12
C ILE A 54 11.53 -4.44 -1.77
N PRO A 55 11.96 -3.19 -2.04
CA PRO A 55 11.09 -2.03 -1.80
C PRO A 55 9.83 -2.08 -2.66
N ASN A 56 8.71 -1.52 -2.18
CA ASN A 56 7.39 -1.55 -2.85
C ASN A 56 7.48 -1.18 -4.34
N ALA A 57 8.10 -0.04 -4.67
CA ALA A 57 8.45 0.45 -6.02
C ALA A 57 9.12 -0.55 -6.99
N LEU A 58 9.59 -1.67 -6.48
CA LEU A 58 10.32 -2.70 -7.21
C LEU A 58 9.75 -4.10 -6.94
N ASP A 59 8.65 -4.22 -6.21
CA ASP A 59 8.03 -5.49 -5.82
C ASP A 59 6.79 -5.78 -6.66
N ASP A 60 6.76 -6.94 -7.31
CA ASP A 60 5.62 -7.37 -8.15
C ASP A 60 4.50 -8.04 -7.32
N ASN A 61 4.60 -7.93 -6.00
CA ASN A 61 3.68 -8.44 -5.00
C ASN A 61 3.87 -7.63 -3.71
N VAL A 62 3.53 -6.34 -3.71
CA VAL A 62 3.83 -5.36 -2.64
C VAL A 62 3.46 -5.86 -1.23
N ASP A 63 2.27 -6.44 -1.08
CA ASP A 63 1.80 -6.96 0.21
C ASP A 63 2.41 -8.33 0.59
N GLY A 64 3.20 -8.98 -0.26
CA GLY A 64 3.36 -10.43 -0.16
C GLY A 64 4.66 -11.06 -0.66
N GLY A 65 5.32 -11.69 0.30
CA GLY A 65 6.61 -12.32 0.08
C GLY A 65 7.13 -12.95 1.37
N ILE A 66 8.37 -13.44 1.32
CA ILE A 66 8.98 -14.11 2.48
C ILE A 66 9.78 -13.07 3.25
N ALA A 67 9.16 -12.50 4.28
CA ALA A 67 9.76 -11.56 5.21
C ALA A 67 11.20 -11.97 5.57
N LYS A 68 12.19 -11.15 5.22
CA LYS A 68 13.61 -11.36 5.55
C LYS A 68 13.91 -10.91 6.98
N THR A 69 13.20 -9.91 7.50
CA THR A 69 13.40 -9.40 8.86
C THR A 69 12.10 -9.30 9.67
N GLY A 70 12.07 -8.49 10.72
CA GLY A 70 10.90 -8.31 11.57
C GLY A 70 10.44 -9.53 12.40
N PRO A 71 9.25 -9.43 13.00
CA PRO A 71 8.59 -10.50 13.76
C PRO A 71 8.23 -11.74 12.92
N PHE A 72 7.99 -11.58 11.62
CA PHE A 72 7.59 -12.68 10.74
C PHE A 72 8.75 -13.36 10.00
N ALA A 73 9.98 -12.84 10.07
CA ALA A 73 11.20 -13.39 9.46
C ALA A 73 11.16 -14.90 9.12
N GLY A 74 11.17 -15.20 7.82
CA GLY A 74 11.12 -16.56 7.25
C GLY A 74 9.72 -17.15 7.07
N GLN A 75 8.67 -16.35 7.28
CA GLN A 75 7.28 -16.69 6.95
C GLN A 75 6.87 -15.91 5.71
N TYR A 76 5.94 -16.48 4.94
CA TYR A 76 5.24 -15.74 3.90
C TYR A 76 4.14 -14.90 4.57
N ILE A 77 4.05 -13.62 4.19
CA ILE A 77 2.97 -12.70 4.56
C ILE A 77 2.30 -12.15 3.30
N GLY A 78 1.20 -11.41 3.43
CA GLY A 78 0.33 -11.10 2.28
C GLY A 78 -0.61 -12.23 1.91
N ASP A 79 -1.32 -12.04 0.81
CA ASP A 79 -2.48 -12.83 0.45
C ASP A 79 -2.19 -13.94 -0.62
N HIS A 80 -1.01 -13.88 -1.27
CA HIS A 80 -0.56 -14.68 -2.42
C HIS A 80 -1.22 -14.36 -3.76
N ILE A 81 -1.56 -13.10 -3.96
CA ILE A 81 -2.03 -12.53 -5.19
C ILE A 81 -1.00 -11.47 -5.60
N ASN A 82 -0.58 -11.53 -6.86
CA ASN A 82 0.36 -10.57 -7.43
C ASN A 82 -0.43 -9.32 -7.86
N ASN A 83 0.23 -8.15 -7.92
CA ASN A 83 -0.38 -6.87 -8.30
C ASN A 83 -1.19 -6.95 -9.61
N ASP A 84 -0.59 -7.46 -10.70
CA ASP A 84 -1.24 -7.73 -12.03
C ASP A 84 -2.45 -8.70 -12.03
N ASN A 85 -2.87 -9.20 -10.87
CA ASN A 85 -3.98 -10.14 -10.80
C ASN A 85 -5.27 -9.37 -10.48
N PRO A 86 -6.30 -9.42 -11.33
CA PRO A 86 -7.57 -8.71 -11.09
C PRO A 86 -8.35 -9.12 -9.83
N ALA A 87 -7.86 -10.15 -9.11
CA ALA A 87 -8.38 -10.54 -7.82
C ALA A 87 -7.75 -9.79 -6.64
N GLU A 88 -6.62 -9.12 -6.86
CA GLU A 88 -6.04 -8.14 -5.94
C GLU A 88 -6.90 -6.88 -5.97
N LYS A 89 -7.09 -6.26 -4.81
CA LYS A 89 -8.02 -5.14 -4.62
C LYS A 89 -7.50 -4.10 -3.62
N ASP A 90 -6.33 -4.32 -3.04
CA ASP A 90 -5.70 -3.50 -1.99
C ASP A 90 -4.19 -3.84 -2.02
N ILE A 91 -3.50 -3.38 -3.07
CA ILE A 91 -2.11 -3.78 -3.41
C ILE A 91 -1.13 -3.51 -2.26
N ASP A 92 -1.35 -2.46 -1.48
CA ASP A 92 -0.50 -2.06 -0.36
C ASP A 92 -1.03 -2.53 1.03
N ASP A 93 -2.19 -3.20 1.09
CA ASP A 93 -2.90 -3.66 2.30
C ASP A 93 -3.09 -2.55 3.37
N ASP A 94 -3.14 -1.26 3.00
CA ASP A 94 -3.39 -0.16 3.94
C ASP A 94 -4.85 -0.09 4.41
N GLY A 95 -5.72 -0.83 3.72
CA GLY A 95 -7.13 -0.99 4.01
C GLY A 95 -8.04 0.00 3.29
N GLN A 96 -7.53 0.71 2.29
CA GLN A 96 -8.27 1.30 1.17
C GLN A 96 -8.17 0.34 -0.02
N ALA A 97 -9.24 0.24 -0.81
CA ALA A 97 -9.17 -0.59 -2.01
C ALA A 97 -8.58 0.27 -3.13
N ASP A 98 -7.91 -0.34 -4.11
CA ASP A 98 -7.33 0.36 -5.27
C ASP A 98 -8.41 1.24 -5.94
N ASP A 99 -9.64 0.72 -6.13
CA ASP A 99 -10.81 1.43 -6.69
C ASP A 99 -11.46 2.53 -5.80
N SER A 100 -10.80 2.95 -4.72
CA SER A 100 -11.35 3.87 -3.74
C SER A 100 -10.91 5.30 -4.01
N LEU A 101 -11.86 6.25 -4.09
CA LEU A 101 -11.66 7.72 -4.14
C LEU A 101 -10.77 8.38 -3.04
N GLY A 102 -10.19 7.60 -2.15
CA GLY A 102 -9.28 8.08 -1.12
C GLY A 102 -7.94 7.36 -1.11
N GLU A 103 -7.79 6.36 -1.99
CA GLU A 103 -6.49 5.83 -2.35
C GLU A 103 -5.84 6.80 -3.34
N THR A 104 -4.54 7.00 -3.17
CA THR A 104 -3.75 7.98 -3.93
C THR A 104 -2.31 7.53 -4.14
N ASP A 105 -1.94 6.32 -3.70
CA ASP A 105 -0.60 5.69 -3.73
C ASP A 105 -0.83 4.18 -3.77
N VAL A 106 -1.34 3.66 -4.90
CA VAL A 106 -1.84 2.28 -5.05
C VAL A 106 -0.79 1.23 -4.68
N ASP A 107 0.45 1.38 -5.14
CA ASP A 107 1.54 0.46 -4.82
C ASP A 107 2.23 0.74 -3.46
N GLY A 108 1.83 1.81 -2.78
CA GLY A 108 2.35 2.21 -1.47
C GLY A 108 3.83 2.59 -1.47
N ASP A 109 4.46 2.92 -2.61
CA ASP A 109 5.89 3.25 -2.67
C ASP A 109 6.25 4.65 -2.15
N GLY A 110 5.23 5.43 -1.84
CA GLY A 110 5.34 6.78 -1.29
C GLY A 110 5.39 7.87 -2.35
N LYS A 111 5.04 7.55 -3.60
CA LYS A 111 4.67 8.50 -4.65
C LYS A 111 3.18 8.40 -4.86
N THR A 112 2.54 9.56 -5.04
CA THR A 112 1.13 9.55 -5.36
C THR A 112 0.94 9.16 -6.82
N ASP A 113 -0.23 8.64 -7.18
CA ASP A 113 -0.53 8.20 -8.55
C ASP A 113 -0.31 9.37 -9.55
N ASP A 114 -0.74 10.59 -9.19
CA ASP A 114 -0.50 11.85 -9.94
C ASP A 114 0.97 12.37 -9.93
N HIS A 115 1.91 11.64 -9.33
CA HIS A 115 3.26 12.14 -9.12
C HIS A 115 4.04 12.09 -10.45
N PRO A 116 4.73 13.18 -10.90
CA PRO A 116 5.44 13.23 -12.20
C PRO A 116 6.68 12.34 -12.37
N SER A 117 6.88 11.40 -11.45
CA SER A 117 7.91 10.38 -11.53
C SER A 117 7.41 9.06 -10.95
N GLU A 118 6.09 8.95 -10.78
CA GLU A 118 5.43 7.67 -10.82
C GLU A 118 5.33 7.28 -12.29
N ASP A 119 5.71 6.05 -12.59
CA ASP A 119 5.62 5.53 -13.97
C ASP A 119 5.12 4.06 -13.97
N ASP A 120 4.56 3.56 -12.86
CA ASP A 120 4.15 2.17 -12.58
C ASP A 120 3.18 2.16 -11.38
N ILE A 121 1.96 2.67 -11.57
CA ILE A 121 0.99 3.00 -10.49
C ILE A 121 0.60 1.76 -9.66
N ASP A 122 0.33 0.62 -10.30
CA ASP A 122 -0.03 -0.63 -9.62
C ASP A 122 1.20 -1.44 -9.14
N GLY A 123 2.42 -1.01 -9.48
CA GLY A 123 3.67 -1.66 -9.10
C GLY A 123 3.87 -3.07 -9.68
N ASP A 124 3.15 -3.48 -10.72
CA ASP A 124 3.30 -4.82 -11.31
C ASP A 124 4.58 -5.00 -12.14
N ARG A 125 5.35 -3.91 -12.31
CA ARG A 125 6.58 -3.76 -13.09
C ARG A 125 6.38 -3.66 -14.60
N ARG A 126 5.17 -3.37 -15.05
CA ARG A 126 4.97 -2.70 -16.32
C ARG A 126 5.10 -1.22 -16.05
N LYS A 127 4.80 -0.43 -17.05
CA LYS A 127 4.82 1.03 -16.91
C LYS A 127 3.48 1.45 -17.45
N ASP A 128 2.96 2.55 -16.97
CA ASP A 128 1.67 3.06 -17.44
C ASP A 128 1.69 3.24 -18.98
N ASP A 129 2.85 3.65 -19.53
CA ASP A 129 3.12 3.76 -20.98
C ASP A 129 3.49 2.44 -21.72
N ASP A 130 3.51 1.29 -21.06
CA ASP A 130 3.86 0.01 -21.68
C ASP A 130 2.65 -0.60 -22.40
N ALA A 131 2.83 -0.89 -23.68
CA ALA A 131 1.87 -1.59 -24.54
C ALA A 131 1.28 -2.93 -24.05
N SER A 132 1.80 -3.49 -22.95
CA SER A 132 1.27 -4.69 -22.34
C SER A 132 0.57 -4.45 -21.00
N GLU A 133 0.60 -3.22 -20.51
CA GLU A 133 -0.29 -2.76 -19.46
C GLU A 133 -1.68 -2.51 -20.05
N MET A 134 -2.69 -2.89 -19.28
CA MET A 134 -4.09 -2.82 -19.68
C MET A 134 -5.02 -2.56 -18.48
N ASP A 135 -4.49 -2.26 -17.29
CA ASP A 135 -5.16 -2.08 -15.99
C ASP A 135 -4.24 -1.20 -15.11
N ILE A 136 -4.04 0.06 -15.50
CA ILE A 136 -2.98 0.95 -14.98
C ILE A 136 -3.03 1.12 -13.44
N ASP A 137 -4.22 1.32 -12.89
CA ASP A 137 -4.44 1.47 -11.44
C ASP A 137 -4.58 0.12 -10.69
N GLY A 138 -4.53 -1.01 -11.40
CA GLY A 138 -4.63 -2.35 -10.82
C GLY A 138 -5.99 -2.68 -10.19
N ASP A 139 -7.05 -1.89 -10.40
CA ASP A 139 -8.35 -2.09 -9.76
C ASP A 139 -9.10 -3.33 -10.28
N GLY A 140 -8.56 -3.99 -11.31
CA GLY A 140 -9.10 -5.17 -11.96
C GLY A 140 -10.10 -4.87 -13.07
N ARG A 141 -10.21 -3.62 -13.53
CA ARG A 141 -10.94 -3.21 -14.71
C ARG A 141 -9.98 -2.61 -15.71
N ASN A 142 -9.92 -3.29 -16.86
CA ASN A 142 -9.11 -2.81 -17.95
C ASN A 142 -9.43 -1.37 -18.39
N ASP A 143 -8.40 -0.61 -18.77
CA ASP A 143 -8.50 0.78 -19.24
C ASP A 143 -9.52 0.94 -20.40
N ASP A 144 -9.64 -0.06 -21.28
CA ASP A 144 -10.59 -0.08 -22.39
C ASP A 144 -12.05 -0.42 -22.00
N ASN A 145 -12.33 -0.59 -20.71
CA ASN A 145 -13.63 -0.99 -20.20
C ASN A 145 -14.57 0.22 -20.11
N PRO A 146 -15.79 0.17 -20.69
CA PRO A 146 -16.75 1.28 -20.63
C PRO A 146 -17.37 1.58 -19.26
N SER A 147 -16.82 1.01 -18.21
CA SER A 147 -17.21 1.25 -16.82
C SER A 147 -15.98 1.44 -15.95
N GLU A 148 -14.81 1.58 -16.57
CA GLU A 148 -13.70 2.27 -15.97
C GLU A 148 -13.87 3.76 -16.28
N ASP A 149 -13.83 4.55 -15.22
CA ASP A 149 -14.09 5.99 -15.27
C ASP A 149 -12.91 6.77 -14.66
N ASP A 150 -11.84 6.12 -14.17
CA ASP A 150 -10.66 6.69 -13.46
C ASP A 150 -9.42 5.80 -13.76
N ILE A 151 -8.79 5.97 -14.94
CA ILE A 151 -7.78 5.00 -15.46
C ILE A 151 -6.50 4.96 -14.61
N ASP A 152 -6.01 6.10 -14.14
CA ASP A 152 -4.78 6.21 -13.35
C ASP A 152 -5.02 6.16 -11.83
N GLY A 153 -6.28 6.09 -11.40
CA GLY A 153 -6.65 5.95 -10.00
C GLY A 153 -6.41 7.21 -9.15
N ASP A 154 -6.15 8.38 -9.75
CA ASP A 154 -5.80 9.60 -9.01
C ASP A 154 -6.99 10.25 -8.27
N SER A 155 -8.17 9.62 -8.38
CA SER A 155 -9.48 10.06 -7.87
C SER A 155 -10.13 11.21 -8.65
N LEU A 156 -9.72 11.46 -9.89
CA LEU A 156 -10.38 12.31 -10.85
C LEU A 156 -10.93 11.45 -11.99
N ASP A 157 -12.27 11.37 -12.07
CA ASP A 157 -12.90 10.70 -13.20
C ASP A 157 -12.33 11.27 -14.54
N ASP A 158 -12.11 10.42 -15.56
CA ASP A 158 -11.54 10.78 -16.88
C ASP A 158 -12.28 11.95 -17.56
N ASP A 159 -13.56 12.18 -17.18
CA ASP A 159 -14.42 13.26 -17.69
C ASP A 159 -14.36 14.57 -16.87
N ASP A 160 -13.62 14.61 -15.76
CA ASP A 160 -13.47 15.80 -14.91
C ASP A 160 -12.70 16.89 -15.67
N LEU A 161 -13.07 18.14 -15.42
CA LEU A 161 -12.42 19.31 -16.00
C LEU A 161 -11.06 19.62 -15.35
N MET A 162 -10.73 18.94 -14.26
CA MET A 162 -9.44 19.03 -13.58
C MET A 162 -8.49 17.93 -14.01
N GLU A 163 -8.97 16.91 -14.68
CA GLU A 163 -8.14 15.86 -15.26
C GLU A 163 -7.46 16.40 -16.52
N ASP A 164 -6.15 16.23 -16.57
CA ASP A 164 -5.26 16.76 -17.61
C ASP A 164 -4.27 15.68 -18.10
N ASP A 165 -4.23 14.46 -17.54
CA ASP A 165 -3.26 13.35 -17.71
C ASP A 165 -3.88 11.95 -17.42
N ILE A 166 -4.88 11.50 -18.19
CA ILE A 166 -5.75 10.34 -17.89
C ILE A 166 -5.01 9.00 -17.62
N ASP A 167 -3.89 8.73 -18.29
CA ASP A 167 -3.15 7.48 -18.14
C ASP A 167 -1.95 7.59 -17.18
N GLY A 168 -1.80 8.73 -16.47
CA GLY A 168 -0.76 8.92 -15.47
C GLY A 168 0.68 8.95 -16.01
N ASP A 169 0.91 8.93 -17.33
CA ASP A 169 2.24 8.73 -17.92
C ASP A 169 3.17 9.98 -17.86
N SER A 170 2.69 11.03 -17.18
CA SER A 170 3.29 12.36 -17.07
C SER A 170 3.26 13.21 -18.35
N LEU A 171 2.48 12.83 -19.38
CA LEU A 171 2.24 13.58 -20.60
C LEU A 171 0.77 13.96 -20.73
N SER A 172 0.44 15.14 -20.20
CA SER A 172 -0.91 15.71 -20.36
C SER A 172 -1.66 15.38 -21.67
N ASP A 173 -2.95 15.09 -21.63
CA ASP A 173 -3.75 14.56 -22.76
C ASP A 173 -3.55 15.33 -24.08
N SER A 174 -3.38 16.66 -23.96
CA SER A 174 -3.20 17.54 -25.11
C SER A 174 -1.89 17.33 -25.88
N ASN A 175 -0.93 16.66 -25.25
CA ASN A 175 0.40 16.33 -25.77
C ASN A 175 0.62 14.83 -25.87
N ASP A 176 -0.31 14.01 -25.38
CA ASP A 176 -0.29 12.58 -25.56
C ASP A 176 -0.89 12.13 -26.89
N ASP A 177 -0.27 11.12 -27.48
CA ASP A 177 -0.76 10.46 -28.67
C ASP A 177 -1.63 9.24 -28.33
N ASP A 178 -1.75 8.79 -27.06
CA ASP A 178 -2.26 7.51 -26.53
C ASP A 178 -2.89 7.64 -25.12
N ILE A 179 -3.92 8.47 -24.97
CA ILE A 179 -4.45 8.96 -23.67
C ILE A 179 -5.03 7.86 -22.76
N ASP A 180 -5.32 6.68 -23.31
CA ASP A 180 -5.91 5.54 -22.59
C ASP A 180 -4.90 4.41 -22.34
N GLY A 181 -3.59 4.64 -22.53
CA GLY A 181 -2.53 3.68 -22.26
C GLY A 181 -2.53 2.40 -23.13
N ASP A 182 -3.45 2.25 -24.09
CA ASP A 182 -3.67 0.98 -24.80
C ASP A 182 -2.68 0.71 -25.97
N ASN A 183 -1.74 1.65 -26.19
CA ASN A 183 -0.76 1.65 -27.28
C ASN A 183 -1.41 1.64 -28.67
N ARG A 184 -2.57 2.28 -28.79
CA ARG A 184 -3.21 2.69 -30.04
C ARG A 184 -3.49 4.18 -29.94
N GLY A 185 -2.62 4.93 -30.58
CA GLY A 185 -2.82 6.36 -30.51
C GLY A 185 -4.19 6.87 -30.99
N ASN A 186 -4.66 7.93 -30.34
CA ASN A 186 -5.97 8.62 -30.30
C ASN A 186 -6.74 8.79 -31.64
N SER A 187 -6.11 8.49 -32.78
CA SER A 187 -6.68 8.61 -34.13
C SER A 187 -7.08 7.25 -34.75
N GLY A 188 -7.17 6.20 -33.92
CA GLY A 188 -7.40 4.81 -34.27
C GLY A 188 -8.79 4.42 -34.77
N ASP A 189 -9.70 5.35 -35.16
CA ASP A 189 -11.03 5.06 -35.76
C ASP A 189 -11.93 4.09 -34.94
N LEU A 190 -11.61 3.80 -33.68
CA LEU A 190 -12.48 3.14 -32.69
C LEU A 190 -12.50 3.86 -31.33
N ASP A 191 -11.54 4.74 -31.07
CA ASP A 191 -11.35 5.49 -29.82
C ASP A 191 -12.00 6.89 -29.95
N ASP A 192 -13.24 6.93 -30.46
CA ASP A 192 -14.04 8.15 -30.62
C ASP A 192 -14.78 8.51 -29.31
N ASP A 193 -14.44 7.87 -28.19
CA ASP A 193 -14.99 8.06 -26.84
C ASP A 193 -13.93 7.92 -25.74
N THR A 194 -12.93 8.80 -25.74
CA THR A 194 -12.17 9.20 -24.54
C THR A 194 -13.02 10.07 -23.59
N ASP A 195 -14.36 9.89 -23.56
CA ASP A 195 -15.31 10.70 -22.77
C ASP A 195 -16.54 9.94 -22.24
N GLY A 196 -16.62 8.61 -22.40
CA GLY A 196 -17.77 7.87 -21.92
C GLY A 196 -19.13 8.30 -22.52
N ASP A 197 -19.24 8.87 -23.74
CA ASP A 197 -20.54 8.95 -24.43
C ASP A 197 -20.66 8.56 -25.92
N GLY A 198 -21.53 7.56 -26.14
CA GLY A 198 -22.20 7.21 -27.41
C GLY A 198 -23.62 6.67 -27.23
#